data_AF-A0A975BE96-F1
#
_entry.id   AF-A0A975BE96-F1
#
_cell.length_a   1.000
_cell.length_b   1.000
_cell.length_c   1.000
_cell.angle_alpha   90.00
_cell.angle_beta   90.00
_cell.angle_gamma   90.00
#
_symmetry.space_group_name_H-M   'P 1'
#
loop_
_entity.id
_entity.type
_entity.pdbx_description
1 polymer ?
#
loop_
_entity_poly.entity_id
_entity_poly.type
_entity_poly.pdbx_seq_one_letter_code
_entity_poly.pdbx_strand_id
1 'polypeptide(L)'
;MTLDDRPFVYVIMPFSSKFRNVYFSSIKTACEELNLKCERVDEQIIEGTIIDRIYRNITDADLIIAELTEHNPSVYYELGYSRALRKRIISISRDINSLPFDLSTYQALQYGNPKDPNEEVDYQALKENIKNIIEKTIQTAHYRDENIPIVYPASRLIQGGIFDELLKKSEVEIIFCGIHFQWSLSDHEEYILEKLESGVSIDYVITDPTKPSVIEKIARMLSISEENELIRECEDGFRKLERLYRQTVERGCSQNLNVFFTDREPLGRYYLFDHNHHNGSVLATPYTFELRSSHSPTYLYKARTDVARSYIKSCIKLKESSKKYQFS
;
A
#
# COMPACT_ATOMS: atom_id res chain seq x y z
N MET A 1 18.80 -6.75 9.70
CA MET A 1 18.86 -5.46 8.98
C MET A 1 17.83 -4.58 9.63
N THR A 2 18.22 -3.56 10.40
CA THR A 2 17.26 -2.62 11.02
C THR A 2 16.60 -1.82 9.90
N LEU A 3 15.30 -2.00 9.67
CA LEU A 3 14.56 -1.21 8.70
C LEU A 3 14.47 0.23 9.20
N ASP A 4 14.73 1.18 8.31
CA ASP A 4 14.60 2.62 8.54
C ASP A 4 13.12 3.01 8.36
N ASP A 5 12.41 3.26 9.46
CA ASP A 5 10.97 3.59 9.48
C ASP A 5 10.68 5.07 9.14
N ARG A 6 11.70 5.86 8.79
CA ARG A 6 11.49 7.27 8.40
C ARG A 6 10.71 7.35 7.09
N PRO A 7 9.78 8.31 6.93
CA PRO A 7 9.12 8.53 5.65
C PRO A 7 10.13 8.80 4.55
N PHE A 8 9.91 8.20 3.39
CA PHE A 8 10.86 8.21 2.28
C PHE A 8 10.52 9.30 1.26
N VAL A 9 11.45 10.22 1.07
CA VAL A 9 11.44 11.25 0.04
C VAL A 9 12.38 10.83 -1.10
N TYR A 10 11.82 10.62 -2.28
CA TYR A 10 12.60 10.34 -3.47
C TYR A 10 12.73 11.58 -4.33
N VAL A 11 13.97 11.92 -4.70
CA VAL A 11 14.29 13.12 -5.47
C VAL A 11 14.55 12.76 -6.91
N ILE A 12 13.72 13.31 -7.80
CA ILE A 12 13.83 13.19 -9.25
C ILE A 12 14.47 14.47 -9.77
N MET A 13 15.67 14.37 -10.32
CA MET A 13 16.38 15.55 -10.82
C MET A 13 17.42 15.20 -11.88
N PRO A 14 17.85 16.18 -12.71
CA PRO A 14 18.95 15.94 -13.63
C PRO A 14 20.27 15.67 -12.87
N PHE A 15 21.09 14.74 -13.37
CA PHE A 15 22.39 14.41 -12.77
C PHE A 15 23.49 15.47 -12.98
N SER A 16 23.17 16.59 -13.63
CA SER A 16 24.13 17.67 -13.91
C SER A 16 24.68 18.28 -12.63
N SER A 17 26.00 18.52 -12.59
CA SER A 17 26.70 19.11 -11.44
C SER A 17 26.16 20.46 -10.98
N LYS A 18 25.56 21.25 -11.87
CA LYS A 18 24.90 22.53 -11.54
C LYS A 18 23.77 22.42 -10.50
N PHE A 19 23.13 21.25 -10.39
CA PHE A 19 22.07 21.02 -9.42
C PHE A 19 22.59 20.42 -8.10
N ARG A 20 23.90 20.24 -7.96
CA ARG A 20 24.51 19.66 -6.75
C ARG A 20 24.09 20.42 -5.48
N ASN A 21 24.15 21.76 -5.51
CA ASN A 21 23.79 22.59 -4.36
C ASN A 21 22.26 22.70 -4.14
N VAL A 22 21.48 22.63 -5.22
CA VAL A 22 20.01 22.49 -5.12
C VAL A 22 19.67 21.22 -4.32
N TYR A 23 20.37 20.12 -4.58
CA TYR A 23 20.20 18.89 -3.84
C TYR A 23 20.77 18.93 -2.43
N PHE A 24 22.10 19.05 -2.29
CA PHE A 24 22.79 18.88 -1.00
C PHE A 24 22.55 20.04 -0.04
N SER A 25 22.50 21.27 -0.52
CA SER A 25 22.37 22.45 0.37
C SER A 25 20.91 22.83 0.64
N SER A 26 19.96 22.30 -0.15
CA SER A 26 18.55 22.66 -0.04
C SER A 26 17.65 21.44 0.21
N ILE A 27 17.44 20.58 -0.80
CA ILE A 27 16.47 19.48 -0.70
C ILE A 27 16.84 18.49 0.41
N LYS A 28 18.07 17.96 0.39
CA LYS A 28 18.52 16.92 1.31
C LYS A 28 18.55 17.44 2.74
N THR A 29 19.14 18.62 2.96
CA THR A 29 19.16 19.27 4.28
C THR A 29 17.76 19.54 4.82
N ALA A 30 16.84 20.03 4.00
CA ALA A 30 15.45 20.26 4.43
C ALA A 30 14.77 18.97 4.90
N CYS A 31 14.96 17.87 4.15
CA CYS A 31 14.43 16.56 4.52
C CYS A 31 15.09 16.00 5.80
N GLU A 32 16.40 16.12 5.95
CA GLU A 32 17.15 15.65 7.11
C GLU A 32 16.76 16.40 8.39
N GLU A 33 16.56 17.72 8.32
CA GLU A 33 16.06 18.53 9.45
C GLU A 33 14.64 18.12 9.89
N LEU A 34 13.85 17.52 8.99
CA LEU A 34 12.52 16.98 9.26
C LEU A 34 12.53 15.48 9.62
N ASN A 35 13.71 14.89 9.83
CA ASN A 35 13.89 13.46 10.09
C ASN A 35 13.29 12.55 9.00
N LEU A 36 13.39 12.96 7.73
CA LEU A 36 12.94 12.19 6.58
C LEU A 36 14.13 11.50 5.90
N LYS A 37 13.90 10.30 5.37
CA LYS A 37 14.89 9.63 4.52
C LYS A 37 14.83 10.25 3.13
N CYS A 38 15.92 10.84 2.64
CA CYS A 38 15.96 11.51 1.34
C CYS A 38 17.06 10.95 0.44
N GLU A 39 16.68 10.36 -0.70
CA GLU A 39 17.65 9.73 -1.61
C GLU A 39 17.37 10.08 -3.07
N ARG A 40 18.44 10.05 -3.86
CA ARG A 40 18.39 9.98 -5.33
C ARG A 40 18.76 8.58 -5.78
N VAL A 41 18.41 8.25 -7.02
CA VAL A 41 18.74 6.92 -7.54
C VAL A 41 20.23 6.63 -7.53
N ASP A 42 21.11 7.59 -7.79
CA ASP A 42 22.56 7.39 -7.85
C ASP A 42 23.24 7.24 -6.47
N GLU A 43 22.54 7.51 -5.37
CA GLU A 43 23.07 7.31 -4.01
C GLU A 43 22.92 5.88 -3.50
N GLN A 44 22.14 5.04 -4.19
CA GLN A 44 21.89 3.67 -3.77
C GLN A 44 22.87 2.69 -4.42
N ILE A 45 23.34 1.71 -3.66
CA ILE A 45 24.13 0.57 -4.18
C ILE A 45 23.26 -0.67 -4.00
N ILE A 46 22.32 -0.88 -4.93
CA ILE A 46 21.39 -2.01 -4.91
C ILE A 46 21.43 -2.72 -6.27
N GLU A 47 21.32 -4.05 -6.26
CA GLU A 47 21.27 -4.91 -7.44
C GLU A 47 20.01 -4.65 -8.32
N GLY A 48 20.15 -4.91 -9.62
CA GLY A 48 19.10 -4.73 -10.63
C GLY A 48 19.38 -3.57 -11.61
N THR A 49 18.49 -3.38 -12.57
CA THR A 49 18.64 -2.30 -13.55
C THR A 49 18.34 -0.93 -12.93
N ILE A 50 18.89 0.14 -13.51
CA ILE A 50 18.60 1.51 -13.07
C ILE A 50 17.11 1.84 -13.15
N ILE A 51 16.42 1.29 -14.17
CA ILE A 51 14.98 1.49 -14.39
C ILE A 51 14.17 0.82 -13.28
N ASP A 52 14.51 -0.42 -12.92
CA ASP A 52 13.81 -1.13 -11.82
C ASP A 52 13.99 -0.39 -10.49
N ARG A 53 15.17 0.19 -10.27
CA ARG A 53 15.45 1.02 -9.09
C ARG A 53 14.61 2.28 -9.05
N ILE A 54 14.50 2.98 -10.18
CA ILE A 54 13.63 4.15 -10.31
C ILE A 54 12.18 3.78 -9.96
N TYR A 55 11.64 2.71 -10.55
CA TYR A 55 10.25 2.30 -10.28
C TYR A 55 10.04 1.91 -8.82
N ARG A 56 10.97 1.14 -8.22
CA ARG A 56 10.90 0.78 -6.80
C ARG A 56 10.93 2.02 -5.93
N ASN A 57 11.88 2.93 -6.14
CA ASN A 57 11.99 4.14 -5.34
C ASN A 57 10.75 5.03 -5.45
N ILE A 58 10.22 5.23 -6.65
CA ILE A 58 8.98 5.99 -6.83
C ILE A 58 7.81 5.29 -6.13
N THR A 59 7.71 3.97 -6.27
CA THR A 59 6.64 3.16 -5.66
C THR A 59 6.72 3.17 -4.14
N ASP A 60 7.91 3.18 -3.57
CA ASP A 60 8.11 3.15 -2.12
C ASP A 60 8.10 4.53 -1.46
N ALA A 61 8.35 5.60 -2.24
CA ALA A 61 8.37 6.97 -1.74
C ALA A 61 7.01 7.44 -1.22
N ASP A 62 7.03 8.10 -0.06
CA ASP A 62 5.90 8.80 0.53
C ASP A 62 5.70 10.18 -0.10
N LEU A 63 6.80 10.80 -0.54
CA LEU A 63 6.86 12.11 -1.18
C LEU A 63 7.90 12.12 -2.30
N ILE A 64 7.58 12.81 -3.38
CA ILE A 64 8.46 13.05 -4.51
C ILE A 64 8.83 14.53 -4.53
N ILE A 65 10.11 14.83 -4.72
CA ILE A 65 10.57 16.19 -5.05
C ILE A 65 11.16 16.15 -6.46
N ALA A 66 10.63 16.96 -7.37
CA ALA A 66 11.03 16.96 -8.78
C ALA A 66 11.64 18.30 -9.20
N GLU A 67 12.88 18.28 -9.69
CA GLU A 67 13.60 19.45 -10.21
C GLU A 67 13.39 19.56 -11.73
N LEU A 68 12.69 20.61 -12.18
CA LEU A 68 12.12 20.70 -13.53
C LEU A 68 12.77 21.76 -14.43
N THR A 69 13.82 22.44 -13.97
CA THR A 69 14.38 23.64 -14.61
C THR A 69 14.74 23.44 -16.08
N GLU A 70 15.31 22.29 -16.45
CA GLU A 70 15.86 22.07 -17.80
C GLU A 70 14.99 21.25 -18.74
N HIS A 71 13.73 21.04 -18.38
CA HIS A 71 12.84 20.21 -19.16
C HIS A 71 13.40 18.81 -19.49
N ASN A 72 14.14 18.21 -18.55
CA ASN A 72 14.83 16.93 -18.80
C ASN A 72 13.82 15.78 -19.06
N PRO A 73 13.89 15.07 -20.21
CA PRO A 73 12.93 14.02 -20.54
C PRO A 73 12.86 12.87 -19.54
N SER A 74 13.99 12.48 -18.93
CA SER A 74 14.01 11.43 -17.90
C SER A 74 13.27 11.88 -16.64
N VAL A 75 13.44 13.13 -16.23
CA VAL A 75 12.69 13.70 -15.10
C VAL A 75 11.19 13.73 -15.39
N TYR A 76 10.77 14.12 -16.60
CA TYR A 76 9.36 14.08 -16.99
C TYR A 76 8.78 12.67 -17.00
N TYR A 77 9.57 11.69 -17.44
CA TYR A 77 9.19 10.29 -17.44
C TYR A 77 8.90 9.81 -16.00
N GLU A 78 9.85 10.01 -15.09
CA GLU A 78 9.72 9.66 -13.68
C GLU A 78 8.58 10.43 -12.99
N LEU A 79 8.39 11.71 -13.33
CA LEU A 79 7.28 12.54 -12.84
C LEU A 79 5.93 12.02 -13.33
N GLY A 80 5.82 11.63 -14.60
CA GLY A 80 4.62 11.03 -15.17
C GLY A 80 4.25 9.72 -14.48
N TYR A 81 5.23 8.85 -14.25
CA TYR A 81 5.03 7.62 -13.49
C TYR A 81 4.61 7.89 -12.03
N SER A 82 5.26 8.85 -11.37
CA SER A 82 4.90 9.29 -10.02
C SER A 82 3.45 9.80 -9.93
N ARG A 83 2.99 10.54 -10.94
CA ARG A 83 1.60 11.01 -11.03
C ARG A 83 0.61 9.89 -11.29
N ALA A 84 0.95 8.93 -12.14
CA ALA A 84 0.11 7.75 -12.36
C ALA A 84 -0.10 6.98 -11.05
N LEU A 85 0.92 6.91 -10.20
CA LEU A 85 0.87 6.35 -8.85
C LEU A 85 0.33 7.30 -7.77
N ARG A 86 -0.13 8.51 -8.15
CA ARG A 86 -0.71 9.53 -7.26
C ARG A 86 0.19 9.87 -6.08
N LYS A 87 1.50 9.87 -6.33
CA LYS A 87 2.48 10.32 -5.35
C LYS A 87 2.27 11.79 -5.04
N ARG A 88 2.55 12.17 -3.79
CA ARG A 88 2.63 13.59 -3.45
C ARG A 88 3.89 14.12 -4.10
N ILE A 89 3.77 15.21 -4.83
CA ILE A 89 4.87 15.76 -5.63
C ILE A 89 5.02 17.22 -5.26
N ILE A 90 6.24 17.60 -4.87
CA ILE A 90 6.69 18.99 -4.81
C ILE A 90 7.55 19.22 -6.04
N SER A 91 7.07 20.06 -6.94
CA SER A 91 7.83 20.48 -8.11
C SER A 91 8.63 21.73 -7.78
N ILE A 92 9.90 21.79 -8.20
CA ILE A 92 10.73 22.99 -8.11
C ILE A 92 11.29 23.33 -9.50
N SER A 93 11.43 24.62 -9.80
CA SER A 93 12.01 25.09 -11.07
C SER A 93 12.61 26.49 -10.92
N ARG A 94 13.63 26.84 -11.70
CA ARG A 94 14.08 28.24 -11.81
C ARG A 94 13.10 29.11 -12.58
N ASP A 95 12.39 28.53 -13.54
CA ASP A 95 11.35 29.19 -14.31
C ASP A 95 10.10 28.32 -14.34
N ILE A 96 9.04 28.76 -13.66
CA ILE A 96 7.75 28.05 -13.68
C ILE A 96 7.00 28.34 -14.98
N ASN A 97 7.20 29.52 -15.56
CA ASN A 97 6.43 29.96 -16.73
C ASN A 97 6.85 29.23 -18.00
N SER A 98 8.07 28.69 -18.03
CA SER A 98 8.53 27.82 -19.12
C SER A 98 7.91 26.43 -19.08
N LEU A 99 7.40 25.99 -17.92
CA LEU A 99 6.87 24.64 -17.75
C LEU A 99 5.58 24.43 -18.56
N PRO A 100 5.35 23.22 -19.12
CA PRO A 100 4.09 22.86 -19.76
C PRO A 100 2.89 23.20 -18.87
N PHE A 101 1.76 23.54 -19.49
CA PHE A 101 0.54 23.98 -18.77
C PHE A 101 0.09 23.00 -17.67
N ASP A 102 0.19 21.69 -17.93
CA ASP A 102 -0.15 20.61 -16.98
C ASP A 102 0.83 20.49 -15.79
N LEU A 103 1.94 21.23 -15.83
CA LEU A 103 2.92 21.35 -14.74
C LEU A 103 2.82 22.68 -14.03
N SER A 104 2.64 23.78 -14.77
CA SER A 104 2.59 25.14 -14.21
C SER A 104 1.29 25.43 -13.44
N THR A 105 0.21 24.69 -13.73
CA THR A 105 -1.04 24.72 -12.93
C THR A 105 -0.92 23.97 -11.60
N TYR A 106 0.02 23.04 -11.46
CA TYR A 106 0.37 22.45 -10.17
C TYR A 106 1.38 23.37 -9.49
N GLN A 107 1.17 23.69 -8.22
CA GLN A 107 1.98 24.64 -7.43
C GLN A 107 3.46 24.23 -7.39
N ALA A 108 4.23 24.59 -8.41
CA ALA A 108 5.68 24.48 -8.41
C ALA A 108 6.27 25.63 -7.59
N LEU A 109 7.36 25.36 -6.89
CA LEU A 109 8.15 26.37 -6.19
C LEU A 109 9.19 26.95 -7.15
N GLN A 110 9.14 28.27 -7.36
CA GLN A 110 10.17 28.96 -8.15
C GLN A 110 11.34 29.31 -7.25
N TYR A 111 12.57 29.14 -7.76
CA TYR A 111 13.77 29.55 -7.05
C TYR A 111 14.75 30.30 -7.96
N GLY A 112 15.47 31.26 -7.39
CA GLY A 112 16.31 32.19 -8.14
C GLY A 112 15.50 33.06 -9.12
N ASN A 113 16.23 33.81 -9.95
CA ASN A 113 15.64 34.67 -10.96
C ASN A 113 15.62 33.98 -12.34
N PRO A 114 14.45 33.69 -12.93
CA PRO A 114 14.36 33.12 -14.28
C PRO A 114 14.91 34.07 -15.35
N LYS A 115 14.93 35.38 -15.09
CA LYS A 115 15.46 36.39 -16.03
C LYS A 115 16.97 36.55 -15.94
N ASP A 116 17.60 36.00 -14.91
CA ASP A 116 19.06 36.00 -14.74
C ASP A 116 19.54 34.59 -14.33
N PRO A 117 19.83 33.72 -15.31
CA PRO A 117 20.31 32.36 -15.04
C PRO A 117 21.64 32.30 -14.27
N ASN A 118 22.43 33.38 -14.33
CA ASN A 118 23.75 33.47 -13.68
C ASN A 118 23.67 34.00 -12.24
N GLU A 119 22.50 34.50 -11.83
CA GLU A 119 22.28 34.90 -10.45
C GLU A 119 22.56 33.72 -9.51
N GLU A 120 23.30 34.02 -8.44
CA GLU A 120 23.56 33.07 -7.37
C GLU A 120 22.24 32.70 -6.68
N VAL A 121 21.98 31.41 -6.58
CA VAL A 121 20.76 30.90 -5.94
C VAL A 121 20.91 30.99 -4.43
N ASP A 122 19.94 31.62 -3.78
CA ASP A 122 19.80 31.54 -2.32
C ASP A 122 19.31 30.15 -1.90
N TYR A 123 20.27 29.25 -1.66
CA TYR A 123 19.99 27.88 -1.24
C TYR A 123 19.37 27.79 0.15
N GLN A 124 19.60 28.77 1.03
CA GLN A 124 18.96 28.78 2.36
C GLN A 124 17.48 29.11 2.24
N ALA A 125 17.13 30.13 1.44
CA ALA A 125 15.74 30.43 1.15
C ALA A 125 15.03 29.25 0.46
N LEU A 126 15.70 28.59 -0.50
CA LEU A 126 15.16 27.39 -1.13
C LEU A 126 14.92 26.25 -0.12
N LYS A 127 15.89 25.98 0.77
CA LYS A 127 15.77 24.99 1.84
C LYS A 127 14.54 25.26 2.72
N GLU A 128 14.41 26.49 3.24
CA GLU A 128 13.29 26.86 4.13
C GLU A 128 11.94 26.79 3.41
N ASN A 129 11.88 27.20 2.14
CA ASN A 129 10.66 27.07 1.33
C ASN A 129 10.27 25.60 1.13
N ILE A 130 11.22 24.73 0.78
CA ILE A 130 10.97 23.29 0.64
C ILE A 130 10.48 22.71 1.96
N LYS A 131 11.16 23.00 3.07
CA LYS A 131 10.79 22.53 4.41
C LYS A 131 9.34 22.91 4.76
N ASN A 132 8.98 24.17 4.58
CA ASN A 132 7.63 24.67 4.83
C ASN A 132 6.56 23.96 3.96
N ILE A 133 6.87 23.68 2.69
CA ILE A 133 5.95 22.95 1.80
C ILE A 133 5.82 21.49 2.24
N ILE A 134 6.92 20.83 2.63
CA ILE A 134 6.90 19.46 3.15
C ILE A 134 6.00 19.38 4.38
N GLU A 135 6.20 20.26 5.37
CA GLU A 135 5.38 20.30 6.59
C GLU A 135 3.88 20.50 6.28
N LYS A 136 3.55 21.46 5.40
CA LYS A 136 2.17 21.67 4.93
C LYS A 136 1.61 20.46 4.19
N THR A 137 2.41 19.78 3.40
CA THR A 137 2.01 18.58 2.64
C THR A 137 1.80 17.38 3.56
N ILE A 138 2.57 17.27 4.65
CA ILE A 138 2.39 16.27 5.70
C ILE A 138 1.14 16.59 6.53
N GLN A 139 0.83 17.85 6.81
CA GLN A 139 -0.36 18.26 7.56
C GLN A 139 -1.67 18.12 6.75
N THR A 140 -1.63 18.49 5.46
CA THR A 140 -2.78 18.37 4.54
C THR A 140 -2.96 16.94 4.00
N ALA A 141 -2.12 16.00 4.44
CA ALA A 141 -2.14 14.58 4.10
C ALA A 141 -3.51 13.90 4.22
N HIS A 142 -4.42 14.48 4.99
CA HIS A 142 -5.80 14.03 5.19
C HIS A 142 -6.76 14.33 4.02
N TYR A 143 -6.34 15.06 2.99
CA TYR A 143 -7.13 15.34 1.78
C TYR A 143 -6.51 14.66 0.54
N ARG A 144 -6.48 13.33 0.50
CA ARG A 144 -6.42 12.62 -0.79
C ARG A 144 -7.85 12.53 -1.33
N ASP A 145 -8.03 12.55 -2.65
CA ASP A 145 -9.31 12.15 -3.25
C ASP A 145 -9.57 10.70 -2.87
N GLU A 146 -10.30 10.51 -1.78
CA GLU A 146 -10.49 9.20 -1.15
C GLU A 146 -11.32 8.25 -2.02
N ASN A 147 -11.82 8.76 -3.15
CA ASN A 147 -12.63 8.01 -4.10
C ASN A 147 -11.83 7.08 -5.02
N ILE A 148 -10.49 7.13 -5.03
CA ILE A 148 -9.66 6.26 -5.89
C ILE A 148 -8.86 5.26 -5.06
N PRO A 149 -8.90 3.95 -5.42
CA PRO A 149 -8.10 2.93 -4.77
C PRO A 149 -6.60 3.23 -4.83
N ILE A 150 -5.91 3.04 -3.72
CA ILE A 150 -4.46 3.18 -3.60
C ILE A 150 -3.83 1.80 -3.80
N VAL A 151 -2.82 1.73 -4.68
CA VAL A 151 -2.06 0.50 -4.91
C VAL A 151 -0.81 0.52 -4.04
N TYR A 152 -0.63 -0.52 -3.22
CA TYR A 152 0.55 -0.76 -2.40
C TYR A 152 1.33 -1.97 -2.95
N PRO A 153 2.67 -1.98 -2.88
CA PRO A 153 3.41 -3.22 -3.08
C PRO A 153 3.08 -4.18 -1.94
N ALA A 154 3.00 -5.49 -2.22
CA ALA A 154 2.59 -6.44 -1.17
C ALA A 154 3.60 -6.63 -0.04
N SER A 155 4.83 -6.16 -0.18
CA SER A 155 5.76 -6.03 0.96
C SER A 155 5.15 -5.20 2.10
N ARG A 156 4.27 -4.23 1.79
CA ARG A 156 3.55 -3.41 2.79
C ARG A 156 2.39 -4.15 3.48
N LEU A 157 1.98 -5.32 3.00
CA LEU A 157 1.16 -6.26 3.79
C LEU A 157 2.01 -6.93 4.86
N ILE A 158 3.21 -7.38 4.50
CA ILE A 158 4.02 -8.32 5.28
C ILE A 158 4.69 -7.67 6.51
N GLN A 159 4.91 -6.35 6.51
CA GLN A 159 5.62 -5.67 7.61
C GLN A 159 4.97 -4.34 7.98
N GLY A 160 4.30 -4.29 9.14
CA GLY A 160 4.10 -3.10 9.97
C GLY A 160 3.33 -1.90 9.38
N GLY A 161 2.82 -2.00 8.15
CA GLY A 161 2.35 -0.84 7.40
C GLY A 161 0.85 -0.62 7.52
N ILE A 162 0.10 -1.26 6.61
CA ILE A 162 -1.29 -0.89 6.35
C ILE A 162 -2.32 -1.87 6.91
N PHE A 163 -2.01 -3.17 6.93
CA PHE A 163 -2.90 -4.18 7.49
C PHE A 163 -3.00 -4.01 9.00
N ASP A 164 -1.87 -3.88 9.70
CA ASP A 164 -1.80 -3.64 11.14
C ASP A 164 -2.52 -2.34 11.55
N GLU A 165 -2.32 -1.27 10.78
CA GLU A 165 -2.99 0.01 11.02
C GLU A 165 -4.51 -0.15 10.97
N LEU A 166 -5.03 -0.83 9.94
CA LEU A 166 -6.46 -1.04 9.76
C LEU A 166 -7.03 -2.01 10.80
N LEU A 167 -6.32 -3.11 11.08
CA LEU A 167 -6.69 -4.06 12.14
C LEU A 167 -6.81 -3.36 13.49
N LYS A 168 -5.82 -2.53 13.86
CA LYS A 168 -5.81 -1.75 15.10
C LYS A 168 -6.90 -0.70 15.17
N LYS A 169 -7.23 -0.06 14.05
CA LYS A 169 -8.29 0.96 13.97
C LYS A 169 -9.70 0.37 13.94
N SER A 170 -9.86 -0.92 13.65
CA SER A 170 -11.19 -1.51 13.56
C SER A 170 -11.89 -1.64 14.92
N GLU A 171 -13.16 -1.28 14.96
CA GLU A 171 -13.95 -1.18 16.19
C GLU A 171 -15.20 -2.04 16.20
N VAL A 172 -15.70 -2.49 15.04
CA VAL A 172 -17.02 -3.14 14.93
C VAL A 172 -16.93 -4.51 14.29
N GLU A 173 -16.48 -4.58 13.05
CA GLU A 173 -16.50 -5.82 12.27
C GLU A 173 -15.33 -5.90 11.30
N ILE A 174 -14.74 -7.08 11.23
CA ILE A 174 -13.70 -7.42 10.27
C ILE A 174 -14.14 -8.66 9.49
N ILE A 175 -14.06 -8.60 8.15
CA ILE A 175 -14.37 -9.75 7.28
C ILE A 175 -13.16 -10.09 6.43
N PHE A 176 -12.69 -11.31 6.56
CA PHE A 176 -11.64 -11.90 5.74
C PHE A 176 -12.28 -12.88 4.75
N CYS A 177 -12.27 -12.54 3.46
CA CYS A 177 -12.91 -13.31 2.38
C CYS A 177 -11.89 -13.76 1.32
N GLY A 178 -11.73 -15.06 1.09
CA GLY A 178 -10.69 -15.57 0.19
C GLY A 178 -10.59 -17.10 0.17
N ILE A 179 -9.52 -17.63 -0.42
CA ILE A 179 -9.31 -19.08 -0.53
C ILE A 179 -8.88 -19.62 0.84
N HIS A 180 -7.80 -19.06 1.39
CA HIS A 180 -7.24 -19.36 2.71
C HIS A 180 -6.55 -18.10 3.27
N PHE A 181 -6.34 -18.07 4.60
CA PHE A 181 -5.78 -16.93 5.35
C PHE A 181 -4.57 -17.30 6.23
N GLN A 182 -3.83 -18.34 5.84
CA GLN A 182 -2.69 -18.83 6.62
C GLN A 182 -1.71 -17.72 7.02
N TRP A 183 -1.43 -16.77 6.11
CA TRP A 183 -0.50 -15.67 6.37
C TRP A 183 -1.07 -14.66 7.40
N SER A 184 -2.27 -14.13 7.17
CA SER A 184 -2.91 -13.16 8.06
C SER A 184 -3.13 -13.67 9.48
N LEU A 185 -3.18 -15.00 9.67
CA LEU A 185 -3.28 -15.65 10.96
C LEU A 185 -1.93 -15.79 11.68
N SER A 186 -0.82 -15.93 10.96
CA SER A 186 0.47 -16.31 11.57
C SER A 186 1.16 -15.14 12.26
N ASP A 187 1.17 -13.99 11.59
CA ASP A 187 1.94 -12.82 12.02
C ASP A 187 1.10 -11.89 12.93
N HIS A 188 -0.21 -12.10 13.00
CA HIS A 188 -1.16 -11.21 13.67
C HIS A 188 -2.10 -11.93 14.67
N GLU A 189 -1.80 -13.18 15.05
CA GLU A 189 -2.65 -14.00 15.95
C GLU A 189 -3.06 -13.25 17.23
N GLU A 190 -2.09 -12.65 17.93
CA GLU A 190 -2.36 -11.94 19.20
C GLU A 190 -3.24 -10.70 19.01
N TYR A 191 -2.98 -9.88 17.97
CA TYR A 191 -3.81 -8.71 17.69
C TYR A 191 -5.25 -9.10 17.31
N ILE A 192 -5.44 -10.22 16.61
CA ILE A 192 -6.75 -10.76 16.30
C ILE A 192 -7.47 -11.17 17.59
N LEU A 193 -6.77 -11.83 18.52
CA LEU A 193 -7.31 -12.19 19.83
C LEU A 193 -7.70 -10.95 20.64
N GLU A 194 -6.83 -9.94 20.73
CA GLU A 194 -7.12 -8.67 21.41
C GLU A 194 -8.38 -8.00 20.84
N LYS A 195 -8.55 -8.02 19.51
CA LYS A 195 -9.74 -7.46 18.86
C LYS A 195 -11.00 -8.23 19.19
N LEU A 196 -10.95 -9.55 19.15
CA LEU A 196 -12.06 -10.41 19.56
C LEU A 196 -12.43 -10.19 21.03
N GLU A 197 -11.45 -10.06 21.92
CA GLU A 197 -11.66 -9.74 23.35
C GLU A 197 -12.33 -8.37 23.55
N SER A 198 -11.96 -7.38 22.74
CA SER A 198 -12.57 -6.05 22.76
C SER A 198 -13.99 -5.99 22.21
N GLY A 199 -14.53 -7.11 21.69
CA GLY A 199 -15.89 -7.20 21.16
C GLY A 199 -16.04 -7.02 19.65
N VAL A 200 -14.93 -6.89 18.91
CA VAL A 200 -14.96 -6.81 17.44
C VAL A 200 -15.35 -8.16 16.86
N SER A 201 -16.37 -8.20 15.98
CA SER A 201 -16.74 -9.44 15.28
C SER A 201 -15.76 -9.70 14.14
N ILE A 202 -15.18 -10.89 14.07
CA ILE A 202 -14.27 -11.29 12.99
C ILE A 202 -14.81 -12.51 12.27
N ASP A 203 -15.00 -12.34 10.96
CA ASP A 203 -15.60 -13.35 10.09
C ASP A 203 -14.60 -13.82 9.05
N TYR A 204 -14.30 -15.11 9.07
CA TYR A 204 -13.52 -15.79 8.02
C TYR A 204 -14.48 -16.46 7.04
N VAL A 205 -14.50 -16.00 5.80
CA VAL A 205 -15.19 -16.63 4.67
C VAL A 205 -14.13 -17.29 3.80
N ILE A 206 -14.01 -18.61 3.95
CA ILE A 206 -12.95 -19.40 3.30
C ILE A 206 -13.52 -20.48 2.40
N THR A 207 -12.74 -20.86 1.38
CA THR A 207 -13.06 -22.03 0.56
C THR A 207 -13.11 -23.26 1.45
N ASP A 208 -14.15 -24.07 1.29
CA ASP A 208 -14.36 -25.29 2.07
C ASP A 208 -13.17 -26.26 1.91
N PRO A 209 -12.30 -26.43 2.93
CA PRO A 209 -11.12 -27.28 2.82
C PRO A 209 -11.49 -28.76 2.72
N THR A 210 -12.74 -29.13 3.06
CA THR A 210 -13.23 -30.51 3.02
C THR A 210 -13.77 -30.92 1.65
N LYS A 211 -13.80 -29.99 0.67
CA LYS A 211 -14.28 -30.23 -0.69
C LYS A 211 -13.16 -30.01 -1.73
N PRO A 212 -12.31 -31.03 -1.97
CA PRO A 212 -11.18 -30.93 -2.91
C PRO A 212 -11.59 -30.46 -4.31
N SER A 213 -12.79 -30.83 -4.79
CA SER A 213 -13.26 -30.45 -6.12
C SER A 213 -13.39 -28.93 -6.34
N VAL A 214 -13.68 -28.16 -5.29
CA VAL A 214 -13.73 -26.68 -5.38
C VAL A 214 -12.32 -26.13 -5.47
N ILE A 215 -11.39 -26.68 -4.67
CA ILE A 215 -9.98 -26.28 -4.66
C ILE A 215 -9.30 -26.62 -5.99
N GLU A 216 -9.56 -27.80 -6.54
CA GLU A 216 -9.10 -28.20 -7.88
C GLU A 216 -9.59 -27.24 -8.96
N LYS A 217 -10.88 -26.85 -8.91
CA LYS A 217 -11.44 -25.90 -9.87
C LYS A 217 -10.76 -24.53 -9.78
N ILE A 218 -10.50 -24.05 -8.57
CA ILE A 218 -9.75 -22.82 -8.32
C ILE A 218 -8.32 -22.95 -8.84
N ALA A 219 -7.63 -24.05 -8.55
CA ALA A 219 -6.26 -24.28 -9.00
C ALA A 219 -6.15 -24.26 -10.54
N ARG A 220 -7.10 -24.89 -11.24
CA ARG A 220 -7.21 -24.82 -12.71
C ARG A 220 -7.48 -23.40 -13.21
N MET A 221 -8.40 -22.67 -12.58
CA MET A 221 -8.69 -21.28 -12.94
C MET A 221 -7.46 -20.39 -12.81
N LEU A 222 -6.64 -20.62 -11.79
CA LEU A 222 -5.42 -19.86 -11.50
C LEU A 222 -4.17 -20.40 -12.21
N SER A 223 -4.30 -21.45 -13.03
CA SER A 223 -3.17 -22.14 -13.69
C SER A 223 -2.06 -22.56 -12.71
N ILE A 224 -2.43 -22.96 -11.49
CA ILE A 224 -1.49 -23.44 -10.47
C ILE A 224 -1.08 -24.86 -10.85
N SER A 225 0.22 -25.07 -11.09
CA SER A 225 0.78 -26.35 -11.50
C SER A 225 0.80 -27.40 -10.38
N GLU A 226 0.77 -26.96 -9.12
CA GLU A 226 0.82 -27.80 -7.93
C GLU A 226 -0.51 -27.76 -7.16
N GLU A 227 -1.58 -28.35 -7.70
CA GLU A 227 -2.92 -28.35 -7.05
C GLU A 227 -2.87 -28.88 -5.59
N ASN A 228 -1.98 -29.84 -5.31
CA ASN A 228 -1.74 -30.39 -3.97
C ASN A 228 -1.13 -29.38 -2.99
N GLU A 229 -0.43 -28.36 -3.46
CA GLU A 229 0.08 -27.27 -2.63
C GLU A 229 -1.07 -26.42 -2.10
N LEU A 230 -1.98 -25.98 -2.98
CA LEU A 230 -3.15 -25.18 -2.59
C LEU A 230 -4.06 -25.92 -1.61
N ILE A 231 -4.25 -27.23 -1.79
CA ILE A 231 -5.00 -28.07 -0.84
C ILE A 231 -4.34 -28.03 0.53
N ARG A 232 -3.01 -28.24 0.60
CA ARG A 232 -2.25 -28.19 1.86
C ARG A 232 -2.32 -26.82 2.52
N GLU A 233 -2.27 -25.74 1.76
CA GLU A 233 -2.40 -24.37 2.28
C GLU A 233 -3.80 -24.09 2.88
N CYS A 234 -4.86 -24.60 2.23
CA CYS A 234 -6.22 -24.56 2.76
C CYS A 234 -6.35 -25.35 4.07
N GLU A 235 -5.82 -26.57 4.11
CA GLU A 235 -5.81 -27.42 5.32
C GLU A 235 -5.00 -26.80 6.47
N ASP A 236 -3.81 -26.27 6.18
CA ASP A 236 -2.97 -25.58 7.16
C ASP A 236 -3.66 -24.31 7.69
N GLY A 237 -4.27 -23.52 6.80
CA GLY A 237 -5.05 -22.35 7.18
C GLY A 237 -6.22 -22.70 8.10
N PHE A 238 -6.93 -23.80 7.80
CA PHE A 238 -8.03 -24.27 8.63
C PHE A 238 -7.56 -24.77 10.00
N ARG A 239 -6.48 -25.56 10.07
CA ARG A 239 -5.88 -26.00 11.35
C ARG A 239 -5.48 -24.82 12.24
N LYS A 240 -5.03 -23.71 11.66
CA LYS A 240 -4.73 -22.47 12.40
C LYS A 240 -6.00 -21.80 12.93
N LEU A 241 -7.09 -21.79 12.17
CA LEU A 241 -8.38 -21.28 12.65
C LEU A 241 -8.94 -22.11 13.81
N GLU A 242 -8.80 -23.45 13.75
CA GLU A 242 -9.18 -24.31 14.88
C GLU A 242 -8.36 -24.00 16.14
N ARG A 243 -7.05 -23.76 15.98
CA ARG A 243 -6.19 -23.34 17.10
C ARG A 243 -6.62 -21.98 17.66
N LEU A 244 -6.85 -20.99 16.80
CA LEU A 244 -7.33 -19.67 17.21
C LEU A 244 -8.66 -19.78 17.96
N TYR A 245 -9.60 -20.59 17.47
CA TYR A 245 -10.88 -20.80 18.15
C TYR A 245 -10.71 -21.37 19.56
N ARG A 246 -9.79 -22.32 19.78
CA ARG A 246 -9.53 -22.84 21.13
C ARG A 246 -9.04 -21.73 22.07
N GLN A 247 -8.15 -20.87 21.60
CA GLN A 247 -7.68 -19.72 22.37
C GLN A 247 -8.79 -18.70 22.67
N THR A 248 -9.72 -18.48 21.74
CA THR A 248 -10.86 -17.57 21.98
C THR A 248 -11.85 -18.15 23.00
N VAL A 249 -11.99 -19.48 23.08
CA VAL A 249 -12.75 -20.14 24.15
C VAL A 249 -12.08 -19.92 25.50
N GLU A 250 -10.76 -20.11 25.58
CA GLU A 250 -9.99 -19.86 26.81
C GLU A 250 -10.08 -18.40 27.28
N ARG A 251 -10.12 -17.45 26.34
CA ARG A 251 -10.24 -16.01 26.59
C ARG A 251 -11.69 -15.51 26.74
N GLY A 252 -12.69 -16.38 26.57
CA GLY A 252 -14.11 -16.01 26.72
C GLY A 252 -14.69 -15.11 25.62
N CYS A 253 -14.06 -15.10 24.43
CA CYS A 253 -14.43 -14.25 23.30
C CYS A 253 -14.81 -15.03 22.02
N SER A 254 -15.04 -16.35 22.13
CA SER A 254 -15.34 -17.23 20.99
C SER A 254 -16.61 -16.87 20.22
N GLN A 255 -17.58 -16.20 20.85
CA GLN A 255 -18.79 -15.69 20.22
C GLN A 255 -18.53 -14.62 19.13
N ASN A 256 -17.36 -13.97 19.19
CA ASN A 256 -16.99 -12.91 18.25
C ASN A 256 -16.24 -13.46 17.02
N LEU A 257 -15.86 -14.75 17.01
CA LEU A 257 -15.17 -15.40 15.90
C LEU A 257 -16.15 -16.27 15.10
N ASN A 258 -16.32 -15.96 13.82
CA ASN A 258 -17.17 -16.75 12.91
C ASN A 258 -16.35 -17.29 11.74
N VAL A 259 -16.61 -18.55 11.37
CA VAL A 259 -16.03 -19.18 10.18
C VAL A 259 -17.15 -19.65 9.26
N PHE A 260 -17.02 -19.37 7.97
CA PHE A 260 -17.96 -19.72 6.92
C PHE A 260 -17.22 -20.46 5.80
N PHE A 261 -17.75 -21.61 5.41
CA PHE A 261 -17.25 -22.39 4.29
C PHE A 261 -18.05 -22.09 3.03
N THR A 262 -17.34 -21.69 1.98
CA THR A 262 -17.91 -21.45 0.66
C THR A 262 -17.47 -22.52 -0.33
N ASP A 263 -18.39 -22.93 -1.20
CA ASP A 263 -18.12 -23.78 -2.37
C ASP A 263 -18.04 -22.97 -3.67
N ARG A 264 -18.08 -21.64 -3.58
CA ARG A 264 -17.91 -20.73 -4.72
C ARG A 264 -16.47 -20.20 -4.76
N GLU A 265 -15.99 -19.92 -5.98
CA GLU A 265 -14.68 -19.33 -6.19
C GLU A 265 -14.65 -17.87 -5.71
N PRO A 266 -13.81 -17.51 -4.71
CA PRO A 266 -13.55 -16.12 -4.42
C PRO A 266 -12.67 -15.53 -5.54
N LEU A 267 -13.10 -14.41 -6.14
CA LEU A 267 -12.36 -13.72 -7.23
C LEU A 267 -11.16 -12.89 -6.74
N GLY A 268 -10.69 -13.15 -5.53
CA GLY A 268 -9.61 -12.42 -4.87
C GLY A 268 -9.58 -12.72 -3.37
N ARG A 269 -8.57 -12.19 -2.69
CA ARG A 269 -8.56 -12.09 -1.23
C ARG A 269 -8.97 -10.67 -0.84
N TYR A 270 -9.92 -10.56 0.05
CA TYR A 270 -10.49 -9.29 0.51
C TYR A 270 -10.47 -9.24 2.03
N TYR A 271 -10.06 -8.10 2.58
CA TYR A 271 -10.10 -7.79 4.00
C TYR A 271 -10.94 -6.52 4.16
N LEU A 272 -12.09 -6.66 4.79
CA LEU A 272 -13.05 -5.58 5.00
C LEU A 272 -12.98 -5.17 6.46
N PHE A 273 -12.66 -3.91 6.72
CA PHE A 273 -12.52 -3.31 8.05
C PHE A 273 -13.64 -2.30 8.25
N ASP A 274 -14.54 -2.55 9.19
CA ASP A 274 -15.73 -1.75 9.51
C ASP A 274 -16.52 -1.32 8.26
N HIS A 275 -16.85 -2.30 7.43
CA HIS A 275 -17.29 -2.05 6.06
C HIS A 275 -18.59 -1.25 5.94
N ASN A 276 -19.41 -1.24 7.00
CA ASN A 276 -20.66 -0.47 7.11
C ASN A 276 -20.46 0.94 7.71
N HIS A 277 -19.23 1.31 8.08
CA HIS A 277 -18.89 2.64 8.55
C HIS A 277 -18.29 3.53 7.45
N HIS A 278 -18.52 4.83 7.61
CA HIS A 278 -18.05 5.87 6.67
C HIS A 278 -16.52 5.95 6.58
N ASN A 279 -15.83 5.55 7.65
CA ASN A 279 -14.36 5.46 7.75
C ASN A 279 -13.82 4.04 7.57
N GLY A 280 -14.67 3.07 7.18
CA GLY A 280 -14.22 1.71 6.92
C GLY A 280 -13.27 1.64 5.72
N SER A 281 -12.52 0.55 5.65
CA SER A 281 -11.51 0.34 4.61
C SER A 281 -11.59 -1.07 4.03
N VAL A 282 -11.22 -1.20 2.77
CA VAL A 282 -11.10 -2.47 2.06
C VAL A 282 -9.67 -2.63 1.60
N LEU A 283 -9.04 -3.74 1.95
CA LEU A 283 -7.81 -4.22 1.34
C LEU A 283 -8.17 -5.40 0.41
N ALA A 284 -7.67 -5.39 -0.82
CA ALA A 284 -7.96 -6.42 -1.80
C ALA A 284 -6.70 -6.85 -2.56
N THR A 285 -6.56 -8.15 -2.77
CA THR A 285 -5.59 -8.74 -3.70
C THR A 285 -6.39 -9.56 -4.71
N PRO A 286 -6.82 -8.96 -5.84
CA PRO A 286 -7.62 -9.66 -6.84
C PRO A 286 -6.79 -10.80 -7.45
N TYR A 287 -7.41 -11.95 -7.65
CA TYR A 287 -6.76 -13.01 -8.40
C TYR A 287 -6.90 -12.69 -9.88
N THR A 288 -5.78 -12.41 -10.55
CA THR A 288 -5.76 -12.20 -12.01
C THR A 288 -5.42 -13.50 -12.72
N PHE A 289 -6.05 -13.76 -13.86
CA PHE A 289 -5.84 -14.96 -14.69
C PHE A 289 -4.38 -15.17 -15.17
N GLU A 290 -3.50 -14.16 -15.04
CA GLU A 290 -2.12 -14.20 -15.56
C GLU A 290 -1.02 -14.23 -14.48
N LEU A 291 -1.35 -14.39 -13.19
CA LEU A 291 -0.33 -14.44 -12.13
C LEU A 291 0.30 -15.84 -12.01
N ARG A 292 1.37 -16.09 -12.77
CA ARG A 292 2.29 -17.22 -12.56
C ARG A 292 3.31 -16.91 -11.46
N SER A 293 2.86 -16.78 -10.22
CA SER A 293 3.76 -16.54 -9.08
C SER A 293 3.45 -17.50 -7.94
N SER A 294 4.47 -18.25 -7.50
CA SER A 294 4.48 -19.01 -6.25
C SER A 294 4.69 -18.13 -5.00
N HIS A 295 4.73 -16.81 -5.18
CA HIS A 295 4.98 -15.82 -4.13
C HIS A 295 3.81 -14.82 -4.01
N SER A 296 3.68 -14.24 -2.80
CA SER A 296 2.70 -13.23 -2.36
C SER A 296 2.23 -12.28 -3.49
N PRO A 297 0.95 -11.90 -3.55
CA PRO A 297 0.38 -11.06 -4.62
C PRO A 297 1.27 -9.87 -4.95
N THR A 298 1.47 -9.50 -6.22
CA THR A 298 2.42 -8.41 -6.56
C THR A 298 1.98 -7.04 -6.01
N TYR A 299 0.66 -6.82 -5.89
CA TYR A 299 0.08 -5.57 -5.43
C TYR A 299 -1.14 -5.79 -4.53
N LEU A 300 -1.30 -4.86 -3.58
CA LEU A 300 -2.46 -4.73 -2.72
C LEU A 300 -3.24 -3.45 -3.09
N TYR A 301 -4.56 -3.55 -3.18
CA TYR A 301 -5.45 -2.41 -3.41
C TYR A 301 -6.12 -2.02 -2.10
N LYS A 302 -5.93 -0.79 -1.62
CA LYS A 302 -6.72 -0.18 -0.54
C LYS A 302 -7.78 0.74 -1.13
N ALA A 303 -9.02 0.58 -0.72
CA ALA A 303 -10.10 1.50 -1.09
C ALA A 303 -10.96 1.81 0.14
N ARG A 304 -11.66 2.94 0.12
CA ARG A 304 -12.75 3.19 1.08
C ARG A 304 -13.95 2.32 0.76
N THR A 305 -14.81 2.16 1.76
CA THR A 305 -16.02 1.33 1.65
C THR A 305 -17.03 1.86 0.64
N ASP A 306 -17.12 3.17 0.45
CA ASP A 306 -17.98 3.82 -0.55
C ASP A 306 -17.51 3.60 -1.98
N VAL A 307 -16.19 3.51 -2.21
CA VAL A 307 -15.57 3.17 -3.50
C VAL A 307 -15.71 1.68 -3.81
N ALA A 308 -15.48 0.83 -2.82
CA ALA A 308 -15.48 -0.63 -2.99
C ALA A 308 -16.87 -1.28 -2.83
N ARG A 309 -17.97 -0.50 -2.89
CA ARG A 309 -19.34 -0.99 -2.62
C ARG A 309 -19.72 -2.25 -3.38
N SER A 310 -19.34 -2.38 -4.65
CA SER A 310 -19.63 -3.56 -5.47
C SER A 310 -18.91 -4.81 -4.93
N TYR A 311 -17.63 -4.68 -4.59
CA TYR A 311 -16.82 -5.76 -4.03
C TYR A 311 -17.30 -6.17 -2.64
N ILE A 312 -17.64 -5.20 -1.78
CA ILE A 312 -18.24 -5.45 -0.46
C ILE A 312 -19.56 -6.23 -0.63
N LYS A 313 -20.47 -5.74 -1.48
CA LYS A 313 -21.74 -6.45 -1.76
C LYS A 313 -21.51 -7.87 -2.26
N SER A 314 -20.48 -8.09 -3.06
CA SER A 314 -20.12 -9.44 -3.52
C SER A 314 -19.62 -10.32 -2.38
N CYS A 315 -18.75 -9.81 -1.50
CA CYS A 315 -18.26 -10.54 -0.32
C CYS A 315 -19.38 -10.86 0.67
N ILE A 316 -20.30 -9.92 0.91
CA ILE A 316 -21.46 -10.14 1.79
C ILE A 316 -22.39 -11.20 1.20
N LYS A 317 -22.71 -11.15 -0.10
CA LYS A 317 -23.49 -12.20 -0.77
C LYS A 317 -22.80 -13.58 -0.70
N LEU A 318 -21.47 -13.61 -0.80
CA LEU A 318 -20.71 -14.84 -0.66
C LEU A 318 -20.84 -15.39 0.77
N LYS A 319 -20.64 -14.56 1.79
CA LYS A 319 -20.84 -14.90 3.22
C LYS A 319 -22.25 -15.43 3.47
N GLU A 320 -23.29 -14.71 3.02
CA GLU A 320 -24.70 -15.08 3.19
C GLU A 320 -25.07 -16.42 2.54
N SER A 321 -24.42 -16.76 1.41
CA SER A 321 -24.62 -18.05 0.73
C SER A 321 -23.72 -19.18 1.25
N SER A 322 -22.79 -18.87 2.15
CA SER A 322 -21.83 -19.82 2.72
C SER A 322 -22.39 -20.53 3.95
N LYS A 323 -21.89 -21.73 4.23
CA LYS A 323 -22.29 -22.50 5.41
C LYS A 323 -21.45 -22.08 6.62
N LYS A 324 -22.08 -21.60 7.69
CA LYS A 324 -21.39 -21.34 8.96
C LYS A 324 -20.82 -22.66 9.51
N TYR A 325 -19.52 -22.68 9.77
CA TYR A 325 -18.83 -23.80 10.40
C TYR A 325 -19.07 -23.75 11.91
N GLN A 326 -19.35 -24.91 12.50
CA GLN A 326 -19.46 -25.08 13.94
C GLN A 326 -18.24 -25.85 14.40
N PHE A 327 -17.39 -25.18 15.18
CA PHE A 327 -16.26 -25.82 15.85
C PHE A 327 -16.80 -26.81 16.87
N SER A 328 -16.23 -28.02 16.87
CA SER A 328 -16.59 -29.13 17.78
C SER A 328 -15.72 -29.16 19.02
#